data_AF-M0HT97-F1
#
_entry.id   AF-M0HT97-F1
#
_cell.length_a   1.000
_cell.length_b   1.000
_cell.length_c   1.000
_cell.angle_alpha   90.00
_cell.angle_beta   90.00
_cell.angle_gamma   90.00
#
_symmetry.space_group_name_H-M   'P 1'
#
loop_
_entity.id
_entity.type
_entity.pdbx_description
1 polymer ?
#
loop_
_entity_poly.entity_id
_entity_poly.type
_entity_poly.pdbx_seq_one_letter_code
_entity_poly.pdbx_strand_id
1 'polypeptide(L)'
;MRYEPDGAPDYAPPNDPWEEHQASDNAKSYLTLYYCEDEISKYPVREVTKVNDNKSDPNLETMSYGLCSTCTRDIRSGLVKNNRPYIFFCTNYKGERHLAGYYHIGWYSLGPPLLTNYRNGSIRDDYRLVADEMKWLYPPISFDTVADETGFGGILSGFRKKLVSPETTDALLSLFEEREDCSQQYLNEIRRLELVNKRYHEYRYPTWEREAGFSWGSVQNYVEMMQSGEEEDTKEILETKVEEMDVDLSLVASESVSDWYCLICDHEFENEAPLKLCPNCDNGGGIIPERAINA
;
A
#
# COMPACT_ATOMS: atom_id res chain seq x y z
N MET A 1 -15.27 -9.61 4.63
CA MET A 1 -15.90 -8.52 3.87
C MET A 1 -15.54 -8.74 2.41
N ARG A 2 -16.53 -8.72 1.52
CA ARG A 2 -16.30 -8.90 0.09
C ARG A 2 -16.39 -7.57 -0.62
N TYR A 3 -15.63 -7.46 -1.70
CA TYR A 3 -15.73 -6.33 -2.61
C TYR A 3 -17.07 -6.40 -3.36
N GLU A 4 -17.84 -5.33 -3.27
CA GLU A 4 -19.12 -5.21 -3.96
C GLU A 4 -18.93 -4.26 -5.16
N PRO A 5 -18.93 -4.77 -6.41
CA PRO A 5 -18.78 -3.93 -7.60
C PRO A 5 -20.01 -3.06 -7.86
N ASP A 6 -21.17 -3.46 -7.33
CA ASP A 6 -22.44 -2.74 -7.48
C ASP A 6 -22.39 -1.41 -6.72
N GLY A 7 -22.16 -0.31 -7.45
CA GLY A 7 -22.02 1.04 -6.89
C GLY A 7 -20.57 1.51 -6.74
N ALA A 8 -19.59 0.71 -7.14
CA ALA A 8 -18.23 1.19 -7.35
C ALA A 8 -18.19 2.14 -8.56
N PRO A 9 -17.34 3.19 -8.56
CA PRO A 9 -17.24 4.10 -9.69
C PRO A 9 -16.63 3.41 -10.92
N ASP A 10 -16.81 4.03 -12.09
CA ASP A 10 -16.41 3.46 -13.40
C ASP A 10 -14.90 3.22 -13.56
N TYR A 11 -14.05 3.75 -12.67
CA TYR A 11 -12.60 3.50 -12.64
C TYR A 11 -12.18 2.46 -11.58
N ALA A 12 -13.13 1.85 -10.87
CA ALA A 12 -12.87 0.75 -9.93
C ALA A 12 -13.12 -0.60 -10.61
N PRO A 13 -12.56 -1.72 -10.11
CA PRO A 13 -12.87 -3.04 -10.63
C PRO A 13 -14.38 -3.31 -10.66
N PRO A 14 -14.91 -4.00 -11.68
CA PRO A 14 -14.17 -4.72 -12.73
C PRO A 14 -13.91 -3.88 -14.00
N ASN A 15 -14.05 -2.56 -13.95
CA ASN A 15 -13.89 -1.70 -15.12
C ASN A 15 -12.40 -1.43 -15.42
N ASP A 16 -12.10 -0.92 -16.63
CA ASP A 16 -10.74 -0.50 -17.00
C ASP A 16 -10.17 0.51 -15.98
N PRO A 17 -8.87 0.42 -15.61
CA PRO A 17 -7.81 -0.40 -16.22
C PRO A 17 -7.56 -1.73 -15.48
N TRP A 18 -8.56 -2.24 -14.74
CA TRP A 18 -8.38 -3.39 -13.86
C TRP A 18 -8.55 -4.71 -14.60
N GLU A 19 -7.55 -5.58 -14.46
CA GLU A 19 -7.57 -6.95 -14.96
C GLU A 19 -7.88 -7.91 -13.81
N GLU A 20 -8.68 -8.94 -14.08
CA GLU A 20 -8.96 -10.01 -13.13
C GLU A 20 -7.69 -10.82 -12.84
N HIS A 21 -7.35 -10.94 -11.56
CA HIS A 21 -6.17 -11.66 -11.12
C HIS A 21 -6.41 -13.16 -11.24
N GLN A 22 -5.64 -13.82 -12.10
CA GLN A 22 -5.73 -15.26 -12.33
C GLN A 22 -4.98 -16.04 -11.24
N ALA A 23 -5.45 -15.91 -10.00
CA ALA A 23 -4.85 -16.54 -8.83
C ALA A 23 -4.78 -18.07 -8.99
N SER A 24 -3.69 -18.67 -8.52
CA SER A 24 -3.51 -20.11 -8.50
C SER A 24 -3.48 -20.63 -7.08
N ASP A 25 -4.36 -21.59 -6.76
CA ASP A 25 -4.42 -22.24 -5.44
C ASP A 25 -3.12 -22.98 -5.07
N ASN A 26 -2.32 -23.36 -6.07
CA ASN A 26 -1.02 -24.02 -5.86
C ASN A 26 0.15 -23.02 -5.74
N ALA A 27 -0.08 -21.72 -5.87
CA ALA A 27 0.95 -20.71 -5.72
C ALA A 27 1.21 -20.37 -4.25
N LYS A 28 2.47 -20.07 -3.92
CA LYS A 28 2.83 -19.54 -2.59
C LYS A 28 2.19 -18.16 -2.39
N SER A 29 1.81 -17.84 -1.15
CA SER A 29 1.28 -16.53 -0.75
C SER A 29 2.33 -15.71 0.02
N TYR A 30 2.01 -14.46 0.34
CA TYR A 30 2.89 -13.58 1.14
C TYR A 30 2.35 -13.33 2.55
N LEU A 31 3.25 -13.26 3.51
CA LEU A 31 3.10 -12.51 4.76
C LEU A 31 3.84 -11.18 4.60
N THR A 32 3.26 -10.08 5.04
CA THR A 32 3.90 -8.77 5.11
C THR A 32 3.70 -8.14 6.49
N LEU A 33 4.68 -7.37 6.95
CA LEU A 33 4.60 -6.61 8.19
C LEU A 33 4.24 -5.16 7.89
N TYR A 34 3.19 -4.65 8.53
CA TYR A 34 2.91 -3.22 8.63
C TYR A 34 3.02 -2.76 10.10
N TYR A 35 3.28 -1.47 10.31
CA TYR A 35 3.44 -0.91 11.64
C TYR A 35 2.11 -0.41 12.21
N CYS A 36 1.91 -0.65 13.51
CA CYS A 36 0.79 -0.17 14.31
C CYS A 36 1.28 0.18 15.74
N GLU A 37 1.88 1.35 15.86
CA GLU A 37 2.42 1.96 17.06
C GLU A 37 1.46 3.03 17.63
N ASP A 38 0.31 3.25 16.98
CA ASP A 38 -0.73 4.17 17.44
C ASP A 38 -1.30 3.75 18.81
N GLU A 39 -0.80 4.37 19.87
CA GLU A 39 -1.19 4.07 21.25
C GLU A 39 -2.66 4.38 21.56
N ILE A 40 -3.29 5.26 20.78
CA ILE A 40 -4.71 5.61 20.98
C ILE A 40 -5.63 4.68 20.19
N SER A 41 -5.09 3.80 19.35
CA SER A 41 -5.87 2.87 18.54
C SER A 41 -6.26 1.61 19.32
N LYS A 42 -7.55 1.27 19.30
CA LYS A 42 -8.02 -0.01 19.84
C LYS A 42 -7.67 -1.16 18.90
N TYR A 43 -7.79 -0.97 17.59
CA TYR A 43 -7.56 -2.01 16.59
C TYR A 43 -6.17 -1.84 15.99
N PRO A 44 -5.51 -2.92 15.52
CA PRO A 44 -4.18 -2.80 14.94
C PRO A 44 -4.26 -2.25 13.50
N VAL A 45 -4.73 -1.02 13.32
CA VAL A 45 -4.80 -0.36 12.02
C VAL A 45 -3.43 0.22 11.65
N ARG A 46 -3.20 0.50 10.37
CA ARG A 46 -1.98 1.20 9.92
C ARG A 46 -1.78 2.55 10.64
N GLU A 47 -0.57 3.10 10.61
CA GLU A 47 -0.28 4.42 11.21
C GLU A 47 -1.06 5.56 10.57
N VAL A 48 -2.24 5.89 11.12
CA VAL A 48 -3.06 7.00 10.63
C VAL A 48 -2.62 8.32 11.27
N THR A 49 -2.19 8.33 12.53
CA THR A 49 -1.95 9.58 13.30
C THR A 49 -0.49 10.02 13.38
N LYS A 50 0.45 9.23 12.87
CA LYS A 50 1.88 9.55 12.87
C LYS A 50 2.22 10.58 11.79
N VAL A 51 2.18 11.87 12.15
CA VAL A 51 2.54 12.99 11.26
C VAL A 51 3.95 12.79 10.69
N ASN A 52 4.16 13.14 9.42
CA ASN A 52 5.34 12.86 8.62
C ASN A 52 5.64 11.36 8.39
N ASP A 53 4.74 10.44 8.80
CA ASP A 53 4.86 9.01 8.53
C ASP A 53 3.49 8.32 8.40
N ASN A 54 2.47 9.08 7.96
CA ASN A 54 1.12 8.53 7.82
C ASN A 54 1.13 7.46 6.73
N LYS A 55 0.59 6.27 7.01
CA LYS A 55 0.56 5.15 6.05
C LYS A 55 -0.79 5.10 5.34
N SER A 56 -0.75 4.89 4.03
CA SER A 56 -1.95 4.65 3.22
C SER A 56 -2.27 3.17 3.05
N ASP A 57 -1.25 2.30 3.15
CA ASP A 57 -1.36 0.85 2.98
C ASP A 57 -1.19 0.12 4.33
N PRO A 58 -1.88 -1.03 4.52
CA PRO A 58 -2.95 -1.55 3.66
C PRO A 58 -4.17 -0.61 3.64
N ASN A 59 -4.71 -0.36 2.45
CA ASN A 59 -5.84 0.55 2.28
C ASN A 59 -7.15 -0.23 2.36
N LEU A 60 -7.73 -0.33 3.56
CA LEU A 60 -8.94 -1.12 3.81
C LEU A 60 -10.16 -0.48 3.15
N GLU A 61 -10.19 0.85 3.07
CA GLU A 61 -11.32 1.65 2.57
C GLU A 61 -11.62 1.38 1.09
N THR A 62 -10.61 1.02 0.32
CA THR A 62 -10.75 0.63 -1.10
C THR A 62 -10.34 -0.82 -1.34
N MET A 63 -10.06 -1.58 -0.27
CA MET A 63 -9.52 -2.94 -0.33
C MET A 63 -8.26 -3.05 -1.22
N SER A 64 -7.50 -1.95 -1.34
CA SER A 64 -6.37 -1.87 -2.26
C SER A 64 -5.03 -2.01 -1.55
N TYR A 65 -4.03 -2.45 -2.30
CA TYR A 65 -2.65 -2.55 -1.84
C TYR A 65 -1.68 -1.97 -2.87
N GLY A 66 -0.96 -0.93 -2.47
CA GLY A 66 -0.05 -0.19 -3.34
C GLY A 66 -0.73 0.67 -4.39
N LEU A 67 -2.01 0.99 -4.21
CA LEU A 67 -2.67 2.03 -5.02
C LEU A 67 -2.14 3.41 -4.64
N CYS A 68 -1.96 3.66 -3.34
CA CYS A 68 -1.55 4.97 -2.81
C CYS A 68 -0.08 5.05 -2.39
N SER A 69 0.59 3.93 -2.06
CA SER A 69 2.01 3.92 -1.67
C SER A 69 2.90 3.13 -2.63
N THR A 70 4.18 3.48 -2.65
CA THR A 70 5.20 2.77 -3.43
C THR A 70 5.84 1.60 -2.67
N CYS A 71 5.55 1.44 -1.36
CA CYS A 71 6.13 0.41 -0.49
C CYS A 71 5.93 -1.02 -1.00
N THR A 72 6.95 -1.88 -0.91
CA THR A 72 6.85 -3.32 -1.22
C THR A 72 6.43 -3.66 -2.66
N ARG A 73 6.91 -2.88 -3.64
CA ARG A 73 6.78 -3.15 -5.10
C ARG A 73 7.01 -4.62 -5.47
N ASP A 74 7.97 -5.26 -4.83
CA ASP A 74 8.34 -6.65 -5.11
C ASP A 74 7.27 -7.66 -4.66
N ILE A 75 6.52 -7.38 -3.59
CA ILE A 75 5.35 -8.19 -3.19
C ILE A 75 4.28 -8.08 -4.27
N ARG A 76 3.95 -6.85 -4.71
CA ARG A 76 2.92 -6.61 -5.72
C ARG A 76 3.28 -7.25 -7.07
N SER A 77 4.49 -7.00 -7.56
CA SER A 77 5.00 -7.66 -8.75
C SER A 77 5.06 -9.18 -8.59
N GLY A 78 5.35 -9.68 -7.39
CA GLY A 78 5.38 -11.10 -7.09
C GLY A 78 4.00 -11.75 -7.08
N LEU A 79 2.97 -11.04 -6.60
CA LEU A 79 1.58 -11.47 -6.59
C LEU A 79 1.07 -11.65 -8.02
N VAL A 80 1.24 -10.63 -8.88
CA VAL A 80 0.80 -10.67 -10.28
C VAL A 80 1.62 -11.69 -11.08
N LYS A 81 2.95 -11.55 -11.15
CA LYS A 81 3.79 -12.36 -12.06
C LYS A 81 3.84 -13.85 -11.71
N ASN A 82 3.45 -14.24 -10.50
CA ASN A 82 3.44 -15.64 -10.06
C ASN A 82 2.04 -16.11 -9.63
N ASN A 83 0.97 -15.39 -10.02
CA ASN A 83 -0.42 -15.77 -9.77
C ASN A 83 -0.70 -16.12 -8.31
N ARG A 84 -0.14 -15.35 -7.37
CA ARG A 84 -0.25 -15.65 -5.94
C ARG A 84 -1.59 -15.11 -5.41
N PRO A 85 -2.36 -15.92 -4.68
CA PRO A 85 -3.73 -15.55 -4.28
C PRO A 85 -3.79 -14.57 -3.11
N TYR A 86 -2.99 -14.78 -2.06
CA TYR A 86 -3.16 -14.06 -0.79
C TYR A 86 -1.96 -13.19 -0.38
N ILE A 87 -2.29 -12.11 0.32
CA ILE A 87 -1.37 -11.38 1.18
C ILE A 87 -1.95 -11.33 2.61
N PHE A 88 -1.21 -11.92 3.54
CA PHE A 88 -1.50 -11.91 4.97
C PHE A 88 -0.77 -10.74 5.62
N PHE A 89 -1.49 -10.00 6.45
CA PHE A 89 -1.00 -8.82 7.14
C PHE A 89 -0.67 -9.15 8.59
N CYS A 90 0.61 -9.06 8.89
CA CYS A 90 1.14 -9.09 10.24
C CYS A 90 1.46 -7.68 10.71
N THR A 91 1.48 -7.49 12.03
CA THR A 91 1.78 -6.19 12.63
C THR A 91 2.46 -6.33 13.97
N ASN A 92 3.11 -5.26 14.41
CA ASN A 92 3.51 -5.08 15.79
C ASN A 92 2.39 -4.30 16.48
N TYR A 93 1.65 -4.94 17.38
CA TYR A 93 0.55 -4.34 18.10
C TYR A 93 0.83 -4.47 19.60
N LYS A 94 0.91 -3.32 20.29
CA LYS A 94 1.23 -3.25 21.73
C LYS A 94 2.56 -3.96 22.10
N GLY A 95 3.55 -3.87 21.21
CA GLY A 95 4.89 -4.44 21.43
C GLY A 95 5.04 -5.91 21.06
N GLU A 96 3.98 -6.56 20.58
CA GLU A 96 3.97 -7.96 20.22
C GLU A 96 3.56 -8.19 18.76
N ARG A 97 4.13 -9.22 18.12
CA ARG A 97 3.85 -9.54 16.73
C ARG A 97 2.60 -10.40 16.58
N HIS A 98 1.73 -9.97 15.69
CA HIS A 98 0.44 -10.60 15.46
C HIS A 98 0.11 -10.75 13.98
N LEU A 99 -0.69 -11.76 13.66
CA LEU A 99 -1.45 -11.87 12.41
C LEU A 99 -2.79 -11.16 12.59
N ALA A 100 -3.05 -10.14 11.76
CA ALA A 100 -4.18 -9.23 11.93
C ALA A 100 -5.27 -9.43 10.87
N GLY A 101 -4.88 -9.71 9.63
CA GLY A 101 -5.83 -9.80 8.52
C GLY A 101 -5.23 -10.41 7.26
N TYR A 102 -6.05 -10.53 6.22
CA TYR A 102 -5.60 -10.89 4.87
C TYR A 102 -6.42 -10.19 3.80
N TYR A 103 -5.83 -10.11 2.61
CA TYR A 103 -6.52 -9.89 1.34
C TYR A 103 -6.38 -11.13 0.46
N HIS A 104 -7.49 -11.56 -0.15
CA HIS A 104 -7.50 -12.35 -1.37
C HIS A 104 -7.50 -11.39 -2.56
N ILE A 105 -6.54 -11.52 -3.46
CA ILE A 105 -6.37 -10.57 -4.56
C ILE A 105 -7.29 -10.95 -5.71
N GLY A 106 -8.23 -10.07 -6.04
CA GLY A 106 -9.19 -10.26 -7.14
C GLY A 106 -8.80 -9.53 -8.42
N TRP A 107 -8.14 -8.38 -8.32
CA TRP A 107 -7.78 -7.56 -9.49
C TRP A 107 -6.41 -6.92 -9.36
N TYR A 108 -5.82 -6.62 -10.51
CA TYR A 108 -4.61 -5.81 -10.60
C TYR A 108 -4.68 -4.85 -11.78
N SER A 109 -3.86 -3.79 -11.72
CA SER A 109 -3.55 -2.95 -12.88
C SER A 109 -2.08 -2.56 -12.84
N LEU A 110 -1.50 -2.27 -14.00
CA LEU A 110 -0.17 -1.66 -14.07
C LEU A 110 -0.26 -0.24 -13.51
N GLY A 111 0.63 0.13 -12.60
CA GLY A 111 0.78 1.49 -12.09
C GLY A 111 1.64 2.36 -13.02
N PRO A 112 1.60 3.69 -12.85
CA PRO A 112 2.44 4.59 -13.63
C PRO A 112 3.94 4.30 -13.42
N PRO A 113 4.80 4.61 -14.40
CA PRO A 113 6.24 4.55 -14.20
C PRO A 113 6.64 5.54 -13.09
N LEU A 114 7.36 5.04 -12.09
CA LEU A 114 7.85 5.85 -10.98
C LEU A 114 9.37 5.89 -11.01
N LEU A 115 9.97 7.08 -11.01
CA LEU A 115 11.44 7.23 -10.98
C LEU A 115 12.06 6.51 -9.78
N THR A 116 11.37 6.47 -8.63
CA THR A 116 11.77 5.71 -7.44
C THR A 116 11.98 4.20 -7.67
N ASN A 117 11.40 3.66 -8.75
CA ASN A 117 11.57 2.27 -9.20
C ASN A 117 12.72 2.09 -10.22
N TYR A 118 13.51 3.11 -10.51
CA TYR A 118 14.68 3.00 -11.38
C TYR A 118 15.73 2.04 -10.79
N ARG A 119 16.03 0.93 -11.49
CA ARG A 119 17.00 -0.08 -11.06
C ARG A 119 17.66 -0.77 -12.25
N ASN A 120 18.99 -0.79 -12.27
CA ASN A 120 19.82 -1.41 -13.32
C ASN A 120 19.50 -0.90 -14.74
N GLY A 121 19.45 0.43 -14.91
CA GLY A 121 19.30 1.05 -16.24
C GLY A 121 17.86 1.21 -16.74
N SER A 122 16.83 0.80 -15.97
CA SER A 122 15.44 1.00 -16.36
C SER A 122 14.49 1.14 -15.17
N ILE A 123 13.35 1.80 -15.41
CA ILE A 123 12.22 1.85 -14.48
C ILE A 123 11.56 0.47 -14.47
N ARG A 124 11.34 -0.08 -13.28
CA ARG A 124 10.67 -1.38 -13.11
C ARG A 124 9.18 -1.19 -12.98
N ASP A 125 8.42 -2.11 -13.58
CA ASP A 125 6.97 -2.20 -13.40
C ASP A 125 6.60 -2.18 -11.91
N ASP A 126 5.50 -1.51 -11.64
CA ASP A 126 4.80 -1.55 -10.37
C ASP A 126 3.33 -1.81 -10.62
N TYR A 127 2.70 -2.56 -9.72
CA TYR A 127 1.30 -2.95 -9.84
C TYR A 127 0.49 -2.31 -8.73
N ARG A 128 -0.78 -2.07 -9.02
CA ARG A 128 -1.82 -1.71 -8.05
C ARG A 128 -2.72 -2.93 -7.91
N LEU A 129 -3.08 -3.28 -6.68
CA LEU A 129 -3.89 -4.47 -6.41
C LEU A 129 -5.19 -4.08 -5.70
N VAL A 130 -6.26 -4.83 -5.98
CA VAL A 130 -7.53 -4.74 -5.25
C VAL A 130 -7.95 -6.14 -4.84
N ALA A 131 -8.34 -6.26 -3.58
CA ALA A 131 -8.86 -7.50 -3.04
C ALA A 131 -10.33 -7.68 -3.40
N ASP A 132 -10.74 -8.91 -3.72
CA ASP A 132 -12.17 -9.30 -3.79
C ASP A 132 -12.72 -9.72 -2.43
N GLU A 133 -11.83 -10.12 -1.52
CA GLU A 133 -12.15 -10.48 -0.16
C GLU A 133 -11.06 -9.98 0.80
N MET A 134 -11.51 -9.45 1.94
CA MET A 134 -10.65 -9.22 3.10
C MET A 134 -11.31 -9.71 4.36
N LYS A 135 -10.50 -10.08 5.35
CA LYS A 135 -10.96 -10.35 6.71
C LYS A 135 -9.92 -9.88 7.71
N TRP A 136 -10.38 -9.20 8.74
CA TRP A 136 -9.56 -8.66 9.82
C TRP A 136 -10.07 -9.16 11.16
N LEU A 137 -9.15 -9.43 12.10
CA LEU A 137 -9.48 -10.06 13.37
C LEU A 137 -9.28 -9.10 14.55
N TYR A 138 -10.10 -9.26 15.56
CA TYR A 138 -9.86 -8.66 16.87
C TYR A 138 -10.35 -9.61 17.99
N PRO A 139 -9.52 -9.92 19.01
CA PRO A 139 -8.09 -9.61 19.08
C PRO A 139 -7.30 -10.26 17.92
N PRO A 140 -6.19 -9.65 17.47
CA PRO A 140 -5.35 -10.27 16.44
C PRO A 140 -4.64 -11.51 17.03
N ILE A 141 -4.19 -12.44 16.18
CA ILE A 141 -3.63 -13.72 16.62
C ILE A 141 -2.13 -13.55 16.87
N SER A 142 -1.64 -13.89 18.06
CA SER A 142 -0.20 -13.80 18.36
C SER A 142 0.60 -14.77 17.49
N PHE A 143 1.86 -14.45 17.21
CA PHE A 143 2.72 -15.34 16.43
C PHE A 143 2.94 -16.72 17.08
N ASP A 144 2.94 -16.80 18.41
CA ASP A 144 3.02 -18.07 19.14
C ASP A 144 1.77 -18.92 18.87
N THR A 145 0.57 -18.33 18.97
CA THR A 145 -0.68 -19.04 18.65
C THR A 145 -0.72 -19.47 17.18
N VAL A 146 -0.25 -18.64 16.24
CA VAL A 146 -0.15 -19.06 14.85
C VAL A 146 0.80 -20.25 14.71
N ALA A 147 1.98 -20.21 15.32
CA ALA A 147 2.94 -21.31 15.24
C ALA A 147 2.38 -22.61 15.82
N ASP A 148 1.68 -22.53 16.95
CA ASP A 148 1.09 -23.67 17.65
C ASP A 148 -0.12 -24.27 16.89
N GLU A 149 -1.06 -23.44 16.42
CA GLU A 149 -2.28 -23.91 15.75
C GLU A 149 -2.04 -24.36 14.30
N THR A 150 -1.04 -23.79 13.61
CA THR A 150 -0.76 -24.12 12.19
C THR A 150 0.47 -25.02 11.99
N GLY A 151 1.32 -25.17 13.02
CA GLY A 151 2.63 -25.80 12.89
C GLY A 151 3.67 -24.94 12.13
N PHE A 152 3.32 -23.72 11.71
CA PHE A 152 4.21 -22.82 10.98
C PHE A 152 5.17 -22.07 11.91
N GLY A 153 6.15 -22.76 12.47
CA GLY A 153 7.21 -22.15 13.32
C GLY A 153 8.03 -21.07 12.60
N GLY A 154 7.97 -21.02 11.26
CA GLY A 154 8.59 -19.97 10.48
C GLY A 154 8.06 -18.57 10.81
N ILE A 155 6.85 -18.42 11.37
CA ILE A 155 6.32 -17.10 11.73
C ILE A 155 7.12 -16.43 12.86
N LEU A 156 7.74 -17.21 13.74
CA LEU A 156 8.52 -16.72 14.89
C LEU A 156 9.86 -16.08 14.49
N SER A 157 10.34 -16.36 13.27
CA SER A 157 11.54 -15.71 12.75
C SER A 157 11.29 -14.25 12.39
N GLY A 158 12.29 -13.37 12.56
CA GLY A 158 12.18 -11.98 12.14
C GLY A 158 12.01 -11.84 10.62
N PHE A 159 10.91 -11.22 10.16
CA PHE A 159 10.71 -10.85 8.76
C PHE A 159 10.02 -9.48 8.61
N ARG A 160 10.25 -8.81 7.47
CA ARG A 160 9.37 -7.75 6.95
C ARG A 160 8.38 -8.28 5.91
N LYS A 161 8.79 -9.30 5.14
CA LYS A 161 7.98 -10.05 4.19
C LYS A 161 8.43 -11.51 4.18
N LYS A 162 7.52 -12.44 3.92
CA LYS A 162 7.83 -13.87 3.86
C LYS A 162 6.91 -14.60 2.87
N LEU A 163 7.47 -15.52 2.09
CA LEU A 163 6.68 -16.42 1.28
C LEU A 163 6.22 -17.62 2.12
N VAL A 164 4.97 -18.03 1.94
CA VAL A 164 4.37 -19.19 2.60
C VAL A 164 3.84 -20.19 1.58
N SER A 165 3.96 -21.49 1.86
CA SER A 165 3.50 -22.52 0.93
C SER A 165 1.97 -22.53 0.81
N PRO A 166 1.40 -23.21 -0.21
CA PRO A 166 -0.05 -23.42 -0.29
C PRO A 166 -0.60 -24.09 0.98
N GLU A 167 0.07 -25.11 1.51
CA GLU A 167 -0.37 -25.80 2.73
C GLU A 167 -0.35 -24.87 3.96
N THR A 168 0.65 -23.98 4.03
CA THR A 168 0.71 -22.96 5.09
C THR A 168 -0.37 -21.90 4.87
N THR A 169 -0.69 -21.57 3.62
CA THR A 169 -1.76 -20.62 3.26
C THR A 169 -3.11 -21.16 3.74
N ASP A 170 -3.41 -22.42 3.45
CA ASP A 170 -4.64 -23.09 3.91
C ASP A 170 -4.72 -23.09 5.43
N ALA A 171 -3.63 -23.48 6.11
CA ALA A 171 -3.58 -23.50 7.58
C ALA A 171 -3.79 -22.09 8.18
N LEU A 172 -3.24 -21.05 7.56
CA LEU A 172 -3.47 -19.66 7.98
C LEU A 172 -4.93 -19.26 7.76
N LEU A 173 -5.55 -19.60 6.62
CA LEU A 173 -6.95 -19.31 6.35
C LEU A 173 -7.90 -20.00 7.33
N SER A 174 -7.62 -21.24 7.73
CA SER A 174 -8.39 -21.95 8.75
C SER A 174 -8.42 -21.22 10.09
N LEU A 175 -7.37 -20.43 10.43
CA LEU A 175 -7.42 -19.57 11.60
C LEU A 175 -8.51 -18.49 11.48
N PHE A 176 -8.85 -18.05 10.28
CA PHE A 176 -9.86 -17.03 10.08
C PHE A 176 -11.28 -17.59 10.05
N GLU A 177 -11.52 -18.85 9.64
CA GLU A 177 -12.87 -19.38 9.35
C GLU A 177 -13.87 -19.18 10.49
N GLU A 178 -13.53 -19.58 11.71
CA GLU A 178 -14.44 -19.51 12.87
C GLU A 178 -14.41 -18.18 13.62
N ARG A 179 -13.45 -17.29 13.30
CA ARG A 179 -13.27 -16.02 14.00
C ARG A 179 -14.15 -14.94 13.37
N GLU A 180 -14.69 -14.04 14.19
CA GLU A 180 -15.55 -12.94 13.74
C GLU A 180 -14.77 -12.00 12.80
N ASP A 181 -15.40 -11.62 11.69
CA ASP A 181 -14.85 -10.61 10.79
C ASP A 181 -15.03 -9.20 11.38
N CYS A 182 -13.92 -8.59 11.78
CA CYS A 182 -13.85 -7.27 12.36
C CYS A 182 -13.50 -6.16 11.34
N SER A 183 -13.58 -6.43 10.03
CA SER A 183 -13.20 -5.47 8.98
C SER A 183 -13.91 -4.11 9.12
N GLN A 184 -15.20 -4.10 9.44
CA GLN A 184 -15.95 -2.85 9.62
C GLN A 184 -15.47 -2.05 10.84
N GLN A 185 -15.06 -2.72 11.90
CA GLN A 185 -14.53 -2.11 13.11
C GLN A 185 -13.17 -1.46 12.84
N TYR A 186 -12.33 -2.09 12.00
CA TYR A 186 -11.08 -1.47 11.52
C TYR A 186 -11.35 -0.21 10.70
N LEU A 187 -12.32 -0.24 9.78
CA LEU A 187 -12.73 0.94 9.00
C LEU A 187 -13.24 2.08 9.89
N ASN A 188 -14.06 1.75 10.89
CA ASN A 188 -14.56 2.72 11.86
C ASN A 188 -13.43 3.33 12.69
N GLU A 189 -12.43 2.54 13.04
CA GLU A 189 -11.27 3.01 13.79
C GLU A 189 -10.37 3.92 12.97
N ILE A 190 -10.09 3.57 11.72
CA ILE A 190 -9.37 4.45 10.78
C ILE A 190 -10.09 5.79 10.69
N ARG A 191 -11.41 5.79 10.46
CA ARG A 191 -12.21 7.02 10.41
C ARG A 191 -12.14 7.82 11.70
N ARG A 192 -12.14 7.16 12.86
CA ARG A 192 -11.99 7.84 14.15
C ARG A 192 -10.63 8.52 14.27
N LEU A 193 -9.56 7.84 13.90
CA LEU A 193 -8.19 8.37 13.93
C LEU A 193 -8.00 9.53 12.93
N GLU A 194 -8.57 9.44 11.73
CA GLU A 194 -8.61 10.54 10.78
C GLU A 194 -9.30 11.79 11.35
N LEU A 195 -10.39 11.62 12.11
CA LEU A 195 -11.06 12.74 12.77
C LEU A 195 -10.25 13.32 13.93
N VAL A 196 -9.40 12.52 14.58
CA VAL A 196 -8.42 13.00 15.56
C VAL A 196 -7.41 13.89 14.85
N ASN A 197 -6.81 13.45 13.75
CA ASN A 197 -5.89 14.29 12.95
C ASN A 197 -6.57 15.60 12.54
N LYS A 198 -7.78 15.53 11.99
CA LYS A 198 -8.53 16.72 11.54
C LYS A 198 -8.75 17.72 12.66
N ARG A 199 -8.98 17.26 13.88
CA ARG A 199 -9.16 18.13 15.04
C ARG A 199 -7.89 18.87 15.45
N TYR A 200 -6.71 18.24 15.30
CA TYR A 200 -5.44 18.80 15.77
C TYR A 200 -4.61 19.48 14.67
N HIS A 201 -4.87 19.16 13.41
CA HIS A 201 -4.05 19.55 12.26
C HIS A 201 -4.85 20.05 11.06
N GLU A 202 -6.17 20.27 11.19
CA GLU A 202 -7.12 20.69 10.14
C GLU A 202 -7.37 19.64 9.03
N TYR A 203 -6.41 18.75 8.79
CA TYR A 203 -6.43 17.69 7.78
C TYR A 203 -6.59 16.31 8.41
N ARG A 204 -7.19 15.37 7.66
CA ARG A 204 -7.24 13.96 8.05
C ARG A 204 -5.91 13.25 7.86
N TYR A 205 -5.12 13.68 6.88
CA TYR A 205 -3.73 13.29 6.68
C TYR A 205 -2.89 14.56 6.55
N PRO A 206 -2.31 15.05 7.66
CA PRO A 206 -1.59 16.33 7.69
C PRO A 206 -0.43 16.40 6.70
N THR A 207 0.34 15.32 6.61
CA THR A 207 1.50 15.21 5.71
C THR A 207 1.13 15.36 4.22
N TRP A 208 -0.13 15.10 3.87
CA TRP A 208 -0.61 15.18 2.49
C TRP A 208 -1.59 16.31 2.28
N GLU A 209 -1.83 17.14 3.31
CA GLU A 209 -2.85 18.19 3.32
C GLU A 209 -4.23 17.68 2.86
N ARG A 210 -4.54 16.41 3.12
CA ARG A 210 -5.81 15.80 2.69
C ARG A 210 -6.90 16.06 3.71
N GLU A 211 -7.93 16.78 3.29
CA GLU A 211 -9.11 17.04 4.11
C GLU A 211 -10.02 15.81 4.29
N ALA A 212 -10.00 14.91 3.31
CA ALA A 212 -10.85 13.73 3.22
C ALA A 212 -10.06 12.43 3.49
N GLY A 213 -10.78 11.42 3.97
CA GLY A 213 -10.25 10.07 4.14
C GLY A 213 -10.14 9.33 2.81
N PHE A 214 -9.57 8.13 2.82
CA PHE A 214 -9.55 7.30 1.62
C PHE A 214 -10.94 6.75 1.29
N SER A 215 -11.23 6.75 -0.01
CA SER A 215 -12.41 6.21 -0.67
C SER A 215 -12.12 6.10 -2.15
N TRP A 216 -12.91 5.33 -2.89
CA TRP A 216 -12.78 5.27 -4.36
C TRP A 216 -12.80 6.66 -4.99
N GLY A 217 -13.73 7.53 -4.58
CA GLY A 217 -13.79 8.94 -4.99
C GLY A 217 -12.47 9.70 -4.81
N SER A 218 -11.79 9.47 -3.69
CA SER A 218 -10.55 10.18 -3.35
C SER A 218 -9.29 9.60 -4.01
N VAL A 219 -9.38 8.41 -4.62
CA VAL A 219 -8.25 7.73 -5.27
C VAL A 219 -8.39 7.71 -6.79
N GLN A 220 -9.37 8.41 -7.35
CA GLN A 220 -9.57 8.53 -8.81
C GLN A 220 -8.28 8.93 -9.54
N ASN A 221 -7.62 10.00 -9.07
CA ASN A 221 -6.35 10.48 -9.64
C ASN A 221 -5.26 9.40 -9.60
N TYR A 222 -5.23 8.54 -8.58
CA TYR A 222 -4.27 7.44 -8.50
C TYR A 222 -4.52 6.36 -9.55
N VAL A 223 -5.75 6.22 -10.06
CA VAL A 223 -6.13 5.25 -11.08
C VAL A 223 -5.92 5.84 -12.48
N GLU A 224 -6.45 7.04 -12.72
CA GLU A 224 -6.53 7.71 -14.04
C GLU A 224 -5.18 8.07 -14.66
N MET A 225 -4.10 8.11 -13.87
CA MET A 225 -2.73 8.33 -14.34
C MET A 225 -2.24 7.46 -15.53
N MET A 226 -2.98 6.42 -15.92
CA MET A 226 -2.66 5.52 -17.05
C MET A 226 -3.66 5.63 -18.22
N GLN A 227 -4.67 6.50 -18.15
CA GLN A 227 -5.79 6.52 -19.12
C GLN A 227 -5.75 7.70 -20.09
N SER A 228 -4.93 8.73 -19.87
CA SER A 228 -4.81 9.86 -20.79
C SER A 228 -3.59 9.69 -21.71
N GLY A 229 -3.71 10.10 -22.98
CA GLY A 229 -2.60 10.24 -23.92
C GLY A 229 -1.55 11.30 -23.52
N GLU A 230 -1.51 11.68 -22.24
CA GLU A 230 -0.54 12.57 -21.60
C GLU A 230 0.68 11.78 -21.08
N GLU A 231 0.73 10.45 -21.28
CA GLU A 231 1.87 9.61 -20.88
C GLU A 231 3.16 9.98 -21.63
N GLU A 232 3.08 10.23 -22.94
CA GLU A 232 4.24 10.65 -23.73
C GLU A 232 4.74 12.04 -23.29
N ASP A 233 3.82 12.99 -23.11
CA ASP A 233 4.13 14.36 -22.66
C ASP A 233 4.71 14.35 -21.23
N THR A 234 4.12 13.60 -20.30
CA THR A 234 4.60 13.50 -18.91
C THR A 234 5.98 12.85 -18.87
N LYS A 235 6.21 11.81 -19.68
CA LYS A 235 7.51 11.15 -19.76
C LYS A 235 8.56 12.08 -20.35
N GLU A 236 8.25 12.81 -21.43
CA GLU A 236 9.16 13.80 -22.02
C GLU A 236 9.48 14.93 -21.03
N ILE A 237 8.50 15.42 -20.28
CA ILE A 237 8.69 16.40 -19.20
C ILE A 237 9.62 15.84 -18.12
N LEU A 238 9.41 14.59 -17.69
CA LEU A 238 10.24 13.96 -16.67
C LEU A 238 11.68 13.73 -17.16
N GLU A 239 11.86 13.28 -18.40
CA GLU A 239 13.19 13.10 -19.01
C GLU A 239 13.91 14.46 -19.12
N THR A 240 13.22 15.50 -19.58
CA THR A 240 13.76 16.87 -19.66
C THR A 240 14.14 17.39 -18.27
N LYS A 241 13.25 17.27 -17.28
CA LYS A 241 13.51 17.73 -15.91
C LYS A 241 14.65 16.97 -15.23
N VAL A 242 14.77 15.67 -15.49
CA VAL A 242 15.89 14.85 -14.99
C VAL A 242 17.23 15.35 -15.54
N GLU A 243 17.27 15.77 -16.81
CA GLU A 243 18.46 16.37 -17.43
C GLU A 243 18.72 17.80 -16.92
N GLU A 244 17.68 18.66 -16.86
CA GLU A 244 17.80 20.06 -16.43
C GLU A 244 18.25 20.20 -14.98
N MET A 245 17.77 19.31 -14.10
CA MET A 245 18.06 19.34 -12.67
C MET A 245 19.24 18.45 -12.26
N ASP A 246 19.98 17.92 -13.22
CA ASP A 246 21.13 17.02 -13.00
C ASP A 246 20.84 15.92 -11.96
N VAL A 247 19.75 15.17 -12.16
CA VAL A 247 19.29 14.18 -11.17
C VAL A 247 20.20 12.95 -11.15
N ASP A 248 20.81 12.65 -9.99
CA ASP A 248 21.55 11.42 -9.75
C ASP A 248 20.59 10.23 -9.53
N LEU A 249 20.33 9.50 -10.62
CA LEU A 249 19.50 8.29 -10.63
C LEU A 249 19.97 7.19 -9.66
N SER A 250 21.22 7.22 -9.19
CA SER A 250 21.72 6.28 -8.18
C SER A 250 21.16 6.57 -6.77
N LEU A 251 20.71 7.80 -6.52
CA LEU A 251 20.18 8.28 -5.24
C LEU A 251 18.64 8.32 -5.18
N VAL A 252 17.96 8.06 -6.30
CA VAL A 252 16.49 8.11 -6.45
C VAL A 252 15.74 7.00 -5.70
N ALA A 253 16.46 6.00 -5.17
CA ALA A 253 15.85 4.96 -4.35
C ALA A 253 15.13 5.54 -3.12
N SER A 254 13.88 5.13 -2.91
CA SER A 254 12.99 5.56 -1.81
C SER A 254 13.34 5.01 -0.43
N GLU A 255 14.49 4.33 -0.28
CA GLU A 255 14.86 3.69 0.98
C GLU A 255 15.41 4.71 1.97
N SER A 256 14.77 4.77 3.14
CA SER A 256 15.12 5.65 4.26
C SER A 256 15.21 7.12 3.83
N VAL A 257 14.14 7.62 3.20
CA VAL A 257 14.00 8.99 2.72
C VAL A 257 12.84 9.64 3.45
N SER A 258 13.10 10.81 4.03
CA SER A 258 12.09 11.72 4.59
C SER A 258 11.82 12.88 3.64
N ASP A 259 12.84 13.40 2.95
CA ASP A 259 12.71 14.64 2.17
C ASP A 259 12.51 14.34 0.68
N TRP A 260 11.41 14.86 0.14
CA TRP A 260 10.96 14.61 -1.22
C TRP A 260 10.81 15.89 -2.01
N TYR A 261 11.06 15.77 -3.31
CA TYR A 261 10.90 16.83 -4.29
C TYR A 261 10.00 16.37 -5.44
N CYS A 262 9.10 17.23 -5.87
CA CYS A 262 8.29 17.00 -7.07
C CYS A 262 8.87 17.75 -8.28
N LEU A 263 9.38 17.01 -9.28
CA LEU A 263 9.94 17.55 -10.52
C LEU A 263 8.94 18.35 -11.38
N ILE A 264 7.64 18.18 -11.14
CA ILE A 264 6.58 18.82 -11.94
C ILE A 264 6.20 20.20 -11.39
N CYS A 265 6.03 20.33 -10.08
CA CYS A 265 5.57 21.58 -9.45
C CYS A 265 6.61 22.23 -8.54
N ASP A 266 7.83 21.68 -8.52
CA ASP A 266 8.96 22.19 -7.74
C ASP A 266 8.65 22.30 -6.23
N HIS A 267 7.77 21.43 -5.73
CA HIS A 267 7.35 21.40 -4.34
C HIS A 267 8.18 20.39 -3.53
N GLU A 268 8.66 20.86 -2.38
CA GLU A 268 9.38 20.08 -1.37
C GLU A 268 8.43 19.68 -0.23
N PHE A 269 8.54 18.45 0.25
CA PHE A 269 7.76 17.97 1.39
C PHE A 269 8.46 16.86 2.16
N GLU A 270 8.17 16.75 3.46
CA GLU A 270 8.73 15.76 4.37
C GLU A 270 7.73 14.63 4.65
N ASN A 271 8.10 13.38 4.37
CA ASN A 271 7.33 12.19 4.72
C ASN A 271 8.18 10.91 4.69
N GLU A 272 8.26 10.16 5.78
CA GLU A 272 8.90 8.83 5.82
C GLU A 272 8.10 7.77 5.06
N ALA A 273 6.80 7.98 4.86
CA ALA A 273 5.95 7.08 4.08
C ALA A 273 6.07 7.40 2.58
N PRO A 274 6.48 6.47 1.73
CA PRO A 274 6.73 6.80 0.34
C PRO A 274 5.42 6.90 -0.46
N LEU A 275 5.28 8.00 -1.21
CA LEU A 275 4.04 8.39 -1.89
C LEU A 275 4.07 8.11 -3.38
N LYS A 276 2.88 7.84 -3.94
CA LYS A 276 2.70 7.75 -5.39
C LYS A 276 2.41 9.09 -6.05
N LEU A 277 1.74 10.01 -5.34
CA LEU A 277 1.37 11.34 -5.84
C LEU A 277 1.97 12.45 -4.99
N CYS A 278 2.31 13.56 -5.66
CA CYS A 278 2.74 14.78 -4.98
C CYS A 278 1.55 15.37 -4.21
N PRO A 279 1.72 15.74 -2.92
CA PRO A 279 0.62 16.29 -2.13
C PRO A 279 0.13 17.67 -2.63
N ASN A 280 0.94 18.40 -3.41
CA ASN A 280 0.59 19.73 -3.90
C ASN A 280 -0.10 19.71 -5.28
N CYS A 281 0.36 18.89 -6.21
CA CYS A 281 -0.12 18.91 -7.61
C CYS A 281 -0.77 17.60 -8.07
N ASP A 282 -0.88 16.60 -7.20
CA ASP A 282 -1.42 15.26 -7.48
C ASP A 282 -0.74 14.52 -8.65
N ASN A 283 0.39 15.02 -9.18
CA ASN A 283 1.16 14.32 -10.20
C ASN A 283 1.93 13.16 -9.58
N GLY A 284 1.86 12.00 -10.21
CA GLY A 284 2.75 10.87 -9.90
C GLY A 284 3.95 10.79 -10.85
N GLY A 285 4.85 9.85 -10.59
CA GLY A 285 6.02 9.60 -11.44
C GLY A 285 7.22 10.53 -11.20
N GLY A 286 6.97 11.83 -10.96
CA GLY A 286 7.99 12.86 -10.78
C GLY A 286 8.43 13.15 -9.35
N ILE A 287 8.09 12.28 -8.40
CA ILE A 287 8.50 12.44 -7.00
C ILE A 287 9.82 11.71 -6.79
N ILE A 288 10.85 12.43 -6.37
CA ILE A 288 12.18 11.89 -6.09
C ILE A 288 12.66 12.33 -4.70
N PRO A 289 13.58 11.59 -4.08
CA PRO A 289 14.30 12.07 -2.91
C PRO A 289 15.03 13.37 -3.22
N GLU A 290 14.95 14.38 -2.35
CA GLU A 290 15.64 15.67 -2.54
C GLU A 290 17.15 15.47 -2.74
N ARG A 291 17.74 14.53 -2.01
CA ARG A 291 19.16 14.12 -2.13
C ARG A 291 19.61 13.69 -3.53
N ALA A 292 18.67 13.40 -4.43
CA ALA A 292 18.98 13.01 -5.80
C ALA A 292 19.18 14.20 -6.74
N ILE A 293 18.91 15.43 -6.31
CA ILE A 293 19.14 16.65 -7.10
C ILE A 293 20.58 17.10 -6.83
N ASN A 294 21.42 17.13 -7.86
CA ASN A 294 22.76 17.69 -7.74
C ASN A 294 22.65 19.23 -7.74
N ALA A 295 23.25 19.86 -6.73
CA ALA A 295 23.33 21.31 -6.60
C ALA A 295 24.45 21.94 -7.45
#